data_AF-A0A2V6Z9X2-F1
#
_entry.id   AF-A0A2V6Z9X2-F1
#
_cell.length_a   1.000
_cell.length_b   1.000
_cell.length_c   1.000
_cell.angle_alpha   90.00
_cell.angle_beta   90.00
_cell.angle_gamma   90.00
#
_symmetry.space_group_name_H-M   'P 1'
#
loop_
_entity.id
_entity.type
_entity.pdbx_description
1 polymer ?
#
loop_
_entity_poly.entity_id
_entity_poly.type
_entity_poly.pdbx_seq_one_letter_code
_entity_poly.pdbx_strand_id
1 'polypeptide(L)' 'MPRRNRVDPWGDLHAVSARGLFTGNRGCIVDEREQVVRHHRSSTLWITCLTKFRDWRVPLARSNRWTPIFFLD' A
#
# COMPACT_ATOMS: atom_id res chain seq x y z
N MET A 1 -13.40 -0.48 -9.92
CA MET A 1 -13.51 0.20 -8.60
C MET A 1 -12.12 0.41 -8.02
N PRO A 2 -11.86 1.51 -7.29
CA PRO A 2 -10.57 1.76 -6.67
C PRO A 2 -10.25 0.73 -5.57
N ARG A 3 -8.97 0.35 -5.44
CA ARG A 3 -8.50 -0.53 -4.34
C ARG A 3 -8.36 0.26 -3.04
N ARG A 4 -8.61 -0.41 -1.92
CA ARG A 4 -8.42 0.11 -0.55
C ARG A 4 -6.92 0.13 -0.18
N ASN A 5 -6.17 1.01 -0.82
CA ASN A 5 -4.71 1.10 -0.65
C ASN A 5 -4.19 2.53 -0.61
N ARG A 6 -5.05 3.53 -0.38
CA ARG A 6 -4.64 4.94 -0.20
C ARG A 6 -4.65 5.26 1.27
N VAL A 7 -3.54 5.80 1.76
CA VAL A 7 -3.29 6.08 3.16
C VAL A 7 -3.63 7.54 3.43
N ASP A 8 -4.38 7.79 4.49
CA ASP A 8 -4.54 9.13 5.05
C ASP A 8 -3.52 9.41 6.16
N PRO A 9 -3.43 10.65 6.68
CA PRO A 9 -2.46 11.00 7.72
C PRO A 9 -2.58 10.19 9.03
N TRP A 10 -3.70 9.52 9.28
CA TRP A 10 -3.92 8.68 10.47
C TRP A 10 -3.57 7.21 10.23
N GLY A 11 -3.24 6.83 9.00
CA GLY A 11 -2.86 5.48 8.62
C GLY A 11 -4.03 4.59 8.18
N ASP A 12 -5.20 5.18 7.96
CA ASP A 12 -6.37 4.47 7.45
C ASP A 12 -6.29 4.29 5.94
N LEU A 13 -6.87 3.17 5.47
CA LEU A 13 -6.80 2.77 4.08
C LEU A 13 -8.14 2.97 3.37
N HIS A 14 -8.11 3.74 2.30
CA HIS A 14 -9.28 4.21 1.56
C HIS A 14 -9.33 3.67 0.14
N ALA A 15 -10.54 3.37 -0.35
CA ALA A 15 -10.80 2.95 -1.71
C ALA A 15 -11.16 4.16 -2.60
N VAL A 16 -10.15 4.96 -2.95
CA VAL A 16 -10.30 6.16 -3.78
C VAL A 16 -9.47 6.08 -5.07
N SER A 17 -9.86 6.84 -6.09
CA SER A 17 -9.22 6.82 -7.41
C SER A 17 -7.89 7.56 -7.47
N ALA A 18 -7.59 8.42 -6.50
CA ALA A 18 -6.38 9.23 -6.44
C ALA A 18 -5.11 8.34 -6.53
N ARG A 19 -4.18 8.69 -7.43
CA ARG A 19 -2.97 7.88 -7.68
C ARG A 19 -2.01 7.84 -6.47
N GLY A 20 -1.93 8.94 -5.74
CA GLY A 20 -0.93 9.18 -4.70
C GLY A 20 0.39 9.71 -5.26
N LEU A 21 1.08 10.50 -4.44
CA LEU A 21 2.38 11.12 -4.75
C LEU A 21 3.53 10.14 -4.48
N PHE A 22 3.41 9.39 -3.39
CA PHE A 22 4.37 8.39 -2.94
C PHE A 22 3.70 7.04 -2.74
N THR A 23 4.50 5.97 -2.76
CA THR A 23 4.07 4.65 -2.28
C THR A 23 4.71 4.36 -0.91
N GLY A 24 4.05 3.52 -0.11
CA GLY A 24 4.49 3.16 1.24
C GLY A 24 4.81 1.69 1.40
N ASN A 25 5.66 1.39 2.39
CA ASN A 25 5.89 0.03 2.85
C ASN A 25 5.41 -0.13 4.30
N ARG A 26 4.43 -1.03 4.47
CA ARG A 26 3.92 -1.52 5.76
C ARG A 26 4.00 -3.05 5.88
N GLY A 27 4.76 -3.67 4.99
CA GLY A 27 4.90 -5.12 4.86
C GLY A 27 3.76 -5.77 4.07
N CYS A 28 3.54 -7.05 4.34
CA CYS A 28 2.50 -7.87 3.71
C CYS A 28 1.19 -7.73 4.51
N ILE A 29 0.27 -6.89 4.04
CA ILE A 29 -0.96 -6.55 4.79
C ILE A 29 -2.23 -7.19 4.24
N VAL A 30 -2.14 -7.88 3.10
CA VAL A 30 -3.26 -8.61 2.51
C VAL A 30 -3.28 -10.08 2.92
N ASP A 31 -4.45 -10.68 2.90
CA ASP A 31 -4.67 -12.12 3.06
C ASP A 31 -4.54 -12.90 1.74
N GLU A 32 -4.88 -14.18 1.76
CA GLU A 32 -4.89 -15.08 0.59
C GLU A 32 -5.92 -14.69 -0.48
N ARG A 33 -6.93 -13.91 -0.10
CA ARG A 33 -7.97 -13.37 -0.99
C ARG A 33 -7.65 -11.94 -1.43
N GLU A 34 -6.41 -11.49 -1.22
CA GLU A 34 -5.93 -10.15 -1.54
C GLU A 34 -6.69 -9.01 -0.85
N GLN A 35 -7.33 -9.30 0.29
CA GLN A 35 -8.02 -8.31 1.11
C GLN A 35 -7.13 -7.76 2.19
N VAL A 36 -7.19 -6.44 2.42
CA VAL A 36 -6.43 -5.78 3.49
C VAL A 36 -7.00 -6.19 4.85
N VAL A 37 -6.17 -6.85 5.66
CA VAL A 37 -6.56 -7.41 6.97
C VAL A 37 -5.81 -6.80 8.16
N ARG A 38 -4.85 -5.90 7.91
CA ARG A 38 -4.02 -5.25 8.94
C ARG A 38 -3.42 -3.94 8.43
N HIS A 39 -2.94 -3.08 9.33
CA HIS A 39 -2.25 -1.83 8.97
C HIS A 39 -0.74 -2.00 8.78
N HIS A 40 -0.14 -3.05 9.35
CA HIS A 40 1.27 -3.43 9.15
C HIS A 40 1.52 -4.90 9.47
N ARG A 41 2.66 -5.45 9.00
CA ARG A 41 3.07 -6.83 9.32
C ARG A 41 3.91 -6.92 10.61
N SER A 42 5.00 -6.17 10.69
CA SER A 42 6.00 -6.31 11.78
C SER A 42 6.53 -4.96 12.26
N SER A 43 6.86 -4.05 11.35
CA SER A 43 7.35 -2.71 11.71
C SER A 43 6.19 -1.72 11.88
N THR A 44 6.29 -0.86 12.89
CA THR A 44 5.42 0.32 13.07
C THR A 44 5.93 1.54 12.31
N LEU A 45 7.15 1.49 11.75
CA LEU A 45 7.70 2.56 10.95
C LEU A 45 7.01 2.67 9.59
N TRP A 46 7.05 3.88 9.04
CA TRP A 46 6.66 4.19 7.68
C TRP A 46 7.91 4.34 6.82
N ILE A 47 7.88 3.76 5.62
CA ILE A 47 8.89 3.99 4.60
C ILE A 47 8.14 4.47 3.36
N THR A 48 8.55 5.61 2.82
CA THR A 48 8.02 6.17 1.58
C THR A 48 8.99 5.93 0.42
N CYS A 49 8.44 5.56 -0.74
CA CYS A 49 9.19 5.35 -1.97
C CYS A 49 8.51 6.07 -3.14
N LEU A 50 9.26 6.24 -4.24
CA LEU A 50 8.74 6.77 -5.50
C LEU A 50 7.67 5.83 -6.09
N THR A 51 6.62 6.41 -6.69
CA THR A 51 5.59 5.64 -7.41
C THR A 51 6.06 5.07 -8.76
N LYS A 52 7.21 5.53 -9.25
CA LYS A 52 7.90 5.00 -10.43
C LYS A 52 9.39 4.94 -10.13
N PHE A 53 9.95 3.74 -10.21
CA PHE A 53 11.38 3.52 -10.05
C PHE A 53 11.84 2.51 -11.08
N ARG A 54 12.65 2.96 -12.05
CA ARG A 54 13.09 2.15 -13.20
C ARG A 54 11.88 1.51 -13.90
N ASP A 55 12.01 0.25 -14.32
CA ASP A 55 10.94 -0.55 -14.94
C ASP A 55 10.28 -1.53 -13.95
N TRP A 56 10.37 -1.25 -12.64
CA TRP A 56 9.78 -2.13 -11.63
C TRP A 56 8.26 -2.14 -11.72
N ARG A 57 7.71 -3.35 -11.80
CA ARG A 57 6.27 -3.61 -11.76
C ARG A 57 5.99 -4.59 -10.64
N VAL A 58 5.07 -4.22 -9.76
CA VAL A 58 4.65 -5.04 -8.63
C VAL A 58 3.14 -5.18 -8.64
N PRO A 59 2.59 -6.32 -8.20
CA PRO A 59 1.17 -6.45 -8.00
C PRO A 59 0.70 -5.52 -6.88
N LEU A 60 -0.47 -4.89 -7.06
CA LEU A 60 -1.06 -4.01 -6.04
C LEU A 60 -1.59 -4.77 -4.82
N ALA A 61 -1.81 -6.07 -4.97
CA ALA A 61 -2.09 -7.00 -3.89
C ALA A 61 -1.57 -8.37 -4.30
N ARG A 62 -0.89 -9.07 -3.37
CA ARG A 62 -0.49 -10.47 -3.52
C ARG A 62 -0.17 -11.02 -2.13
N SER A 63 -0.76 -12.16 -1.79
CA SER A 63 -0.52 -12.81 -0.49
C SER A 63 0.97 -13.03 -0.25
N ASN A 64 1.40 -12.84 1.00
CA ASN A 64 2.77 -12.99 1.46
C ASN A 64 3.82 -12.16 0.69
N ARG A 65 3.41 -11.09 0.02
CA ARG A 65 4.31 -10.10 -0.58
C ARG A 65 4.03 -8.70 -0.06
N TRP A 66 5.04 -7.83 -0.18
CA TRP A 66 4.87 -6.40 0.08
C TRP A 66 3.64 -5.88 -0.66
N THR A 67 2.77 -5.17 0.06
CA THR A 67 1.58 -4.55 -0.48
C THR A 67 1.85 -3.07 -0.70
N PRO A 68 1.84 -2.58 -1.96
CA PRO A 68 1.96 -1.16 -2.24
C PRO A 68 0.73 -0.41 -1.71
N ILE A 69 0.97 0.56 -0.85
CA ILE A 69 0.00 1.56 -0.41
C ILE A 69 0.43 2.94 -0.91
N PHE A 70 -0.44 3.93 -0.92
CA PHE A 70 -0.18 5.21 -1.59
C PHE A 70 -0.60 6.40 -0.73
N PHE A 71 0.32 7.34 -0.54
CA PHE A 71 0.05 8.58 0.20
C PHE A 71 -0.44 9.66 -0.76
N LEU A 72 -1.39 10.45 -0.31
CA LEU A 72 -1.94 11.55 -1.11
C LEU A 72 -1.13 12.84 -0.92
N ASP A 73 -0.34 12.92 0.14
CA ASP A 73 0.57 14.00 0.56
C ASP A 73 1.91 13.45 1.06
#